data_AF-A0A368NCH2-F1
#
_entry.id   AF-A0A368NCH2-F1
#
_cell.length_a   1.000
_cell.length_b   1.000
_cell.length_c   1.000
_cell.angle_alpha   90.00
_cell.angle_beta   90.00
_cell.angle_gamma   90.00
#
_symmetry.space_group_name_H-M   'P 1'
#
loop_
_entity.id
_entity.type
_entity.pdbx_description
1 polymer ?
#
loop_
_entity_poly.entity_id
_entity_poly.type
_entity_poly.pdbx_seq_one_letter_code
_entity_poly.pdbx_strand_id
1 'polypeptide(L)'
;MVAPPPIPEDRLADWRRTDDLTDTPFSAPGLTVTARSLLYEDDRLRTAVRERTGVDRSWRFFLATRLELTPSPPVTGALRGLVASRAGRGFADRLEDRGFTAVERSDRRSLRVGDDDARLFGYDARCRIDGLTLSVDGWLAVWAPDGTFRLAGGAYPIAVVDGDGKTADALADCLDPSAFRGELFELIRGVG
;
A
#
# COMPACT_ATOMS: atom_id res chain seq x y z
N MET A 1 -4.31 -21.85 -8.99
CA MET A 1 -4.67 -20.80 -8.04
C MET A 1 -3.37 -20.17 -7.59
N VAL A 2 -3.25 -18.84 -7.65
CA VAL A 2 -2.01 -18.13 -7.27
C VAL A 2 -1.77 -18.29 -5.78
N ALA A 3 -0.54 -18.62 -5.40
CA ALA A 3 -0.15 -18.69 -3.99
C ALA A 3 -0.29 -17.31 -3.32
N PRO A 4 -0.60 -17.21 -2.01
CA PRO A 4 -0.57 -15.92 -1.35
C PRO A 4 0.86 -15.33 -1.38
N PRO A 5 1.02 -14.00 -1.36
CA PRO A 5 2.32 -13.40 -1.12
C PRO A 5 2.81 -13.78 0.29
N PRO A 6 4.11 -14.06 0.47
CA PRO A 6 4.67 -14.26 1.81
C PRO A 6 4.66 -12.92 2.55
N ILE A 7 4.17 -12.92 3.79
CA ILE A 7 4.00 -11.72 4.60
C ILE A 7 4.65 -11.89 5.97
N PRO A 8 5.09 -10.80 6.63
CA PRO A 8 5.63 -10.86 7.97
C PRO A 8 4.50 -11.00 9.01
N GLU A 9 4.00 -12.22 9.23
CA GLU A 9 2.85 -12.49 10.10
C GLU A 9 3.01 -11.90 11.51
N ASP A 10 4.18 -12.05 12.13
CA ASP A 10 4.46 -11.51 13.47
C ASP A 10 4.28 -9.99 13.56
N ARG A 11 4.59 -9.26 12.47
CA ARG A 11 4.44 -7.79 12.41
C ARG A 11 3.01 -7.36 12.07
N LEU A 12 2.25 -8.24 11.46
CA LEU A 12 0.84 -8.03 11.11
C LEU A 12 -0.12 -8.62 12.16
N ALA A 13 0.38 -9.19 13.26
CA ALA A 13 -0.43 -9.80 14.31
C ALA A 13 -1.51 -8.85 14.87
N ASP A 14 -1.20 -7.55 14.86
CA ASP A 14 -2.06 -6.48 15.36
C ASP A 14 -2.80 -5.70 14.26
N TRP A 15 -2.61 -6.13 13.00
CA TRP A 15 -3.30 -5.60 11.85
C TRP A 15 -4.45 -6.51 11.48
N ARG A 16 -5.60 -5.94 11.11
CA ARG A 16 -6.73 -6.76 10.65
C ARG A 16 -6.64 -6.98 9.16
N ARG A 17 -6.61 -8.24 8.73
CA ARG A 17 -6.78 -8.58 7.31
C ARG A 17 -8.21 -8.26 6.89
N THR A 18 -8.36 -7.38 5.90
CA THR A 18 -9.67 -6.95 5.40
C THR A 18 -10.01 -7.55 4.05
N ASP A 19 -9.00 -7.99 3.29
CA ASP A 19 -9.21 -8.60 1.98
C ASP A 19 -8.15 -9.68 1.66
N ASP A 20 -8.56 -10.68 0.87
CA ASP A 20 -7.73 -11.68 0.18
C ASP A 20 -8.35 -11.90 -1.20
N LEU A 21 -7.89 -11.10 -2.16
CA LEU A 21 -8.46 -11.03 -3.49
C LEU A 21 -7.52 -11.72 -4.49
N THR A 22 -8.09 -12.59 -5.33
CA THR A 22 -7.42 -13.06 -6.54
C THR A 22 -8.14 -12.52 -7.77
N ASP A 23 -7.44 -11.81 -8.63
CA ASP A 23 -7.98 -11.23 -9.86
C ASP A 23 -7.03 -11.43 -11.05
N THR A 24 -7.47 -11.02 -12.24
CA THR A 24 -6.70 -11.12 -13.49
C THR A 24 -6.55 -9.72 -14.09
N PRO A 25 -5.57 -8.91 -13.62
CA PRO A 25 -5.42 -7.53 -14.06
C PRO A 25 -5.06 -7.39 -15.54
N PHE A 26 -4.61 -8.48 -16.18
CA PHE A 26 -4.34 -8.50 -17.62
C PHE A 26 -4.57 -9.88 -18.21
N SER A 27 -5.30 -9.94 -19.32
CA SER A 27 -5.45 -11.17 -20.11
C SER A 27 -5.51 -10.81 -21.59
N ALA A 28 -4.61 -11.41 -22.37
CA ALA A 28 -4.54 -11.29 -23.83
C ALA A 28 -4.04 -12.60 -24.44
N PRO A 29 -4.23 -12.84 -25.75
CA PRO A 29 -3.64 -14.00 -26.41
C PRO A 29 -2.12 -14.08 -26.15
N GLY A 30 -1.69 -15.20 -25.57
CA GLY A 30 -0.28 -15.46 -25.27
C GLY A 30 0.25 -14.93 -23.93
N LEU A 31 -0.56 -14.24 -23.12
CA LEU A 31 -0.17 -13.84 -21.76
C LEU A 31 -1.39 -13.56 -20.85
N THR A 32 -1.43 -14.22 -19.71
CA THR A 32 -2.35 -13.94 -18.61
C THR A 32 -1.55 -13.55 -17.36
N VAL A 33 -1.97 -12.49 -16.68
CA VAL A 33 -1.43 -12.07 -15.38
C VAL A 33 -2.51 -12.28 -14.35
N THR A 34 -2.25 -13.14 -13.38
CA THR A 34 -3.12 -13.33 -12.22
C THR A 34 -2.44 -12.73 -11.01
N ALA A 35 -3.15 -11.92 -10.23
CA ALA A 35 -2.64 -11.32 -9.01
C ALA A 35 -3.40 -11.87 -7.81
N ARG A 36 -2.69 -12.17 -6.73
CA ARG A 36 -3.30 -12.42 -5.42
C ARG A 36 -2.82 -11.36 -4.45
N SER A 37 -3.75 -10.59 -3.89
CA SER A 37 -3.51 -9.45 -3.03
C SER A 37 -4.09 -9.70 -1.63
N LEU A 38 -3.30 -9.45 -0.61
CA LEU A 38 -3.75 -9.39 0.78
C LEU A 38 -3.78 -7.92 1.22
N LEU A 39 -4.85 -7.51 1.90
CA LEU A 39 -5.02 -6.15 2.41
C LEU A 39 -5.19 -6.18 3.93
N TYR A 40 -4.49 -5.29 4.60
CA TYR A 40 -4.47 -5.14 6.05
C TYR A 40 -4.77 -3.69 6.44
N GLU A 41 -5.52 -3.52 7.53
CA GLU A 41 -5.86 -2.24 8.11
C GLU A 41 -5.40 -2.14 9.56
N ASP A 42 -4.96 -0.95 9.96
CA ASP A 42 -4.49 -0.68 11.32
C ASP A 42 -5.68 -0.40 12.24
N ASP A 43 -6.17 -1.45 12.89
CA ASP A 43 -7.27 -1.36 13.85
C ASP A 43 -6.85 -0.66 15.16
N ARG A 44 -5.55 -0.62 15.50
CA ARG A 44 -5.05 0.10 16.68
C ARG A 44 -5.21 1.60 16.49
N LEU A 45 -4.72 2.14 15.36
CA LEU A 45 -4.88 3.55 15.02
C LEU A 45 -6.37 3.91 14.90
N ARG A 46 -7.16 3.09 14.22
CA ARG A 46 -8.61 3.28 14.11
C ARG A 46 -9.27 3.38 15.48
N THR A 47 -8.95 2.47 16.40
CA THR A 47 -9.51 2.45 17.76
C THR A 47 -9.10 3.69 18.55
N ALA A 48 -7.80 4.04 18.54
CA ALA A 48 -7.28 5.21 19.24
C ALA A 48 -7.94 6.52 18.76
N VAL A 49 -8.11 6.67 17.44
CA VAL A 49 -8.77 7.86 16.88
C VAL A 49 -10.25 7.86 17.23
N ARG A 50 -10.96 6.73 17.13
CA ARG A 50 -12.39 6.63 17.48
C ARG A 50 -12.64 7.02 18.94
N GLU A 51 -11.82 6.53 19.86
CA GLU A 51 -11.96 6.84 21.29
C GLU A 51 -11.72 8.31 21.61
N ARG A 52 -10.83 8.99 20.86
CA ARG A 52 -10.47 10.39 21.10
C ARG A 52 -11.34 11.40 20.35
N THR A 53 -11.85 11.01 19.18
CA THR A 53 -12.48 11.95 18.23
C THR A 53 -13.90 11.55 17.84
N GLY A 54 -14.31 10.30 18.10
CA GLY A 54 -15.57 9.72 17.62
C GLY A 54 -15.53 9.29 16.14
N VAL A 55 -14.46 9.59 15.41
CA VAL A 55 -14.32 9.26 13.99
C VAL A 55 -13.86 7.80 13.84
N ASP A 56 -14.63 6.99 13.12
CA ASP A 56 -14.38 5.55 12.95
C ASP A 56 -14.03 5.18 11.50
N ARG A 57 -12.77 5.39 11.09
CA ARG A 57 -12.27 5.03 9.75
C ARG A 57 -10.85 4.46 9.85
N SER A 58 -10.47 3.57 8.94
CA SER A 58 -9.08 3.14 8.79
C SER A 58 -8.40 3.95 7.69
N TRP A 59 -7.44 4.80 8.07
CA TRP A 59 -6.66 5.64 7.14
C TRP A 59 -5.34 4.99 6.74
N ARG A 60 -4.91 4.01 7.55
CA ARG A 60 -3.62 3.36 7.44
C ARG A 60 -3.82 1.92 7.02
N PHE A 61 -3.18 1.56 5.92
CA PHE A 61 -3.30 0.22 5.35
C PHE A 61 -1.98 -0.28 4.77
N PHE A 62 -1.88 -1.59 4.70
CA PHE A 62 -0.79 -2.31 4.07
C PHE A 62 -1.35 -3.32 3.07
N LEU A 63 -0.70 -3.47 1.93
CA LEU A 63 -1.02 -4.48 0.94
C LEU A 63 0.24 -5.25 0.55
N ALA A 64 0.05 -6.52 0.25
CA ALA A 64 1.04 -7.36 -0.42
C ALA A 64 0.37 -8.08 -1.58
N THR A 65 1.05 -8.17 -2.73
CA THR A 65 0.54 -8.82 -3.92
C THR A 65 1.61 -9.71 -4.55
N ARG A 66 1.23 -10.94 -4.93
CA ARG A 66 2.01 -11.83 -5.78
C ARG A 66 1.40 -11.84 -7.18
N LEU A 67 2.22 -11.69 -8.21
CA LEU A 67 1.79 -11.86 -9.60
C LEU A 67 2.33 -13.17 -10.19
N GLU A 68 1.48 -13.87 -10.91
CA GLU A 68 1.85 -15.01 -11.74
C GLU A 68 1.55 -14.68 -13.20
N LEU A 69 2.57 -14.83 -14.04
CA LEU A 69 2.49 -14.63 -15.49
C LEU A 69 2.45 -16.00 -16.16
N THR A 70 1.45 -16.22 -17.01
CA THR A 70 1.25 -17.48 -17.74
C THR A 70 1.19 -17.22 -19.26
N PRO A 71 2.09 -17.81 -20.07
CA PRO A 71 3.30 -18.53 -19.65
C PRO A 71 4.26 -17.60 -18.89
N SER A 72 5.23 -18.14 -18.16
CA SER A 72 6.16 -17.34 -17.36
C SER A 72 7.34 -16.85 -18.20
N PRO A 73 7.33 -15.59 -18.70
CA PRO A 73 8.41 -15.09 -19.54
C PRO A 73 9.67 -14.84 -18.71
N PRO A 74 10.86 -14.80 -19.34
CA PRO A 74 12.07 -14.34 -18.69
C PRO A 74 11.91 -12.92 -18.13
N VAL A 75 12.34 -12.71 -16.89
CA VAL A 75 12.24 -11.41 -16.21
C VAL A 75 13.37 -10.47 -16.63
N THR A 76 13.18 -9.82 -17.77
CA THR A 76 14.09 -8.81 -18.33
C THR A 76 13.88 -7.43 -17.71
N GLY A 77 14.85 -6.52 -17.89
CA GLY A 77 14.72 -5.12 -17.47
C GLY A 77 13.52 -4.39 -18.08
N ALA A 78 13.17 -4.72 -19.32
CA ALA A 78 11.98 -4.20 -20.01
C ALA A 78 10.69 -4.67 -19.34
N LEU A 79 10.58 -5.98 -19.03
CA LEU A 79 9.42 -6.52 -18.33
C LEU A 79 9.28 -5.94 -16.92
N ARG A 80 10.40 -5.83 -16.17
CA ARG A 80 10.42 -5.16 -14.86
C ARG A 80 9.92 -3.73 -14.95
N GLY A 81 10.30 -3.00 -16.01
CA GLY A 81 9.81 -1.66 -16.29
C GLY A 81 8.32 -1.59 -16.55
N LEU A 82 7.81 -2.50 -17.39
CA LEU A 82 6.39 -2.58 -17.72
C LEU A 82 5.53 -2.90 -16.50
N VAL A 83 5.91 -3.93 -15.73
CA VAL A 83 5.18 -4.33 -14.52
C VAL A 83 5.21 -3.21 -13.49
N ALA A 84 6.37 -2.59 -13.23
CA ALA A 84 6.45 -1.50 -12.26
C ALA A 84 5.63 -0.27 -12.68
N SER A 85 5.55 0.04 -13.97
CA SER A 85 4.69 1.11 -14.49
C SER A 85 3.20 0.81 -14.27
N ARG A 86 2.75 -0.41 -14.61
CA ARG A 86 1.36 -0.82 -14.41
C ARG A 86 0.98 -0.92 -12.94
N ALA A 87 1.86 -1.49 -12.12
CA ALA A 87 1.73 -1.57 -10.67
C ALA A 87 1.54 -0.17 -10.05
N GLY A 88 2.38 0.80 -10.46
CA GLY A 88 2.26 2.17 -9.98
C GLY A 88 0.94 2.83 -10.36
N ARG A 89 0.40 2.56 -11.56
CA ARG A 89 -0.92 3.06 -11.96
C ARG A 89 -2.04 2.40 -11.14
N GLY A 90 -2.06 1.07 -11.07
CA GLY A 90 -3.08 0.34 -10.31
C GLY A 90 -3.06 0.65 -8.81
N PHE A 91 -1.92 1.04 -8.25
CA PHE A 91 -1.86 1.53 -6.88
C PHE A 91 -2.47 2.94 -6.72
N ALA A 92 -2.25 3.84 -7.68
CA ALA A 92 -2.93 5.14 -7.67
C ALA A 92 -4.45 4.97 -7.78
N ASP A 93 -4.91 4.13 -8.71
CA ASP A 93 -6.34 3.80 -8.86
C ASP A 93 -6.90 3.21 -7.55
N ARG A 94 -6.14 2.32 -6.88
CA ARG A 94 -6.53 1.76 -5.57
C ARG A 94 -6.60 2.81 -4.46
N LEU A 95 -5.77 3.85 -4.49
CA LEU A 95 -5.89 4.95 -3.54
C LEU A 95 -7.21 5.70 -3.78
N GLU A 96 -7.53 5.98 -5.04
CA GLU A 96 -8.80 6.63 -5.41
C GLU A 96 -10.02 5.81 -4.99
N ASP A 97 -10.01 4.50 -5.24
CA ASP A 97 -11.08 3.57 -4.82
C ASP A 97 -11.29 3.53 -3.29
N ARG A 98 -10.23 3.81 -2.51
CA ARG A 98 -10.29 3.89 -1.04
C ARG A 98 -10.77 5.26 -0.54
N GLY A 99 -11.15 6.15 -1.47
CA GLY A 99 -11.65 7.48 -1.20
C GLY A 99 -10.55 8.51 -0.94
N PHE A 100 -9.29 8.21 -1.31
CA PHE A 100 -8.25 9.22 -1.38
C PHE A 100 -8.45 10.08 -2.64
N THR A 101 -8.09 11.35 -2.57
CA THR A 101 -8.25 12.34 -3.63
C THR A 101 -6.95 13.08 -3.86
N ALA A 102 -6.81 13.78 -4.99
CA ALA A 102 -5.58 14.47 -5.37
C ALA A 102 -4.34 13.55 -5.30
N VAL A 103 -4.47 12.33 -5.83
CA VAL A 103 -3.40 11.33 -5.82
C VAL A 103 -2.34 11.73 -6.84
N GLU A 104 -1.19 12.16 -6.35
CA GLU A 104 -0.07 12.59 -7.16
C GLU A 104 1.17 11.76 -6.85
N ARG A 105 1.97 11.46 -7.86
CA ARG A 105 3.22 10.72 -7.67
C ARG A 105 4.34 11.69 -7.27
N SER A 106 4.94 11.48 -6.11
CA SER A 106 5.91 12.41 -5.52
C SER A 106 7.36 11.91 -5.54
N ASP A 107 7.58 10.59 -5.50
CA ASP A 107 8.93 10.01 -5.43
C ASP A 107 9.10 8.77 -6.34
N ARG A 108 10.32 8.55 -6.79
CA ARG A 108 10.79 7.31 -7.40
C ARG A 108 12.24 7.04 -6.99
N ARG A 109 12.45 5.96 -6.24
CA ARG A 109 13.77 5.50 -5.80
C ARG A 109 13.86 3.98 -5.72
N SER A 110 14.99 3.44 -5.26
CA SER A 110 15.13 2.02 -4.94
C SER A 110 14.97 1.76 -3.43
N LEU A 111 14.56 0.55 -3.08
CA LEU A 111 14.49 0.04 -1.72
C LEU A 111 15.01 -1.40 -1.70
N ARG A 112 15.93 -1.72 -0.80
CA ARG A 112 16.40 -3.10 -0.60
C ARG A 112 15.32 -3.92 0.12
N VAL A 113 14.96 -5.07 -0.45
CA VAL A 113 14.01 -6.05 0.12
C VAL A 113 14.67 -7.43 0.04
N GLY A 114 15.13 -7.96 1.17
CA GLY A 114 16.04 -9.12 1.15
C GLY A 114 17.29 -8.82 0.31
N ASP A 115 17.58 -9.68 -0.66
CA ASP A 115 18.69 -9.53 -1.61
C ASP A 115 18.31 -8.77 -2.89
N ASP A 116 17.03 -8.42 -3.07
CA ASP A 116 16.50 -7.74 -4.25
C ASP A 116 16.42 -6.23 -4.09
N ASP A 117 16.61 -5.52 -5.21
CA ASP A 117 16.33 -4.09 -5.30
C ASP A 117 14.92 -3.87 -5.85
N ALA A 118 14.04 -3.36 -4.99
CA ALA A 118 12.69 -2.97 -5.34
C ALA A 118 12.66 -1.54 -5.90
N ARG A 119 11.83 -1.34 -6.93
CA ARG A 119 11.46 0.00 -7.39
C ARG A 119 10.39 0.54 -6.46
N LEU A 120 10.70 1.63 -5.77
CA LEU A 120 9.83 2.28 -4.80
C LEU A 120 9.24 3.55 -5.41
N PHE A 121 7.94 3.74 -5.23
CA PHE A 121 7.18 4.88 -5.70
C PHE A 121 6.46 5.54 -4.53
N GLY A 122 6.61 6.85 -4.39
CA GLY A 122 5.91 7.67 -3.42
C GLY A 122 4.70 8.37 -4.05
N TYR A 123 3.65 8.53 -3.27
CA TYR A 123 2.41 9.19 -3.64
C TYR A 123 1.97 10.12 -2.53
N ASP A 124 1.52 11.30 -2.91
CA ASP A 124 0.88 12.25 -2.01
C ASP A 124 -0.61 12.24 -2.33
N ALA A 125 -1.45 12.26 -1.30
CA ALA A 125 -2.89 12.26 -1.46
C ALA A 125 -3.60 13.01 -0.33
N ARG A 126 -4.91 13.16 -0.45
CA ARG A 126 -5.80 13.73 0.56
C ARG A 126 -6.93 12.79 0.91
N CYS A 127 -7.34 12.79 2.17
CA CYS A 127 -8.52 12.07 2.64
C CYS A 127 -9.46 13.04 3.34
N ARG A 128 -10.74 13.10 2.91
CA ARG A 128 -11.77 13.90 3.59
C ARG A 128 -12.63 13.01 4.48
N ILE A 129 -12.88 13.47 5.70
CA ILE A 129 -13.78 12.81 6.66
C ILE A 129 -14.38 13.83 7.63
N ASP A 130 -15.70 13.78 7.81
CA ASP A 130 -16.43 14.59 8.80
C ASP A 130 -16.01 16.08 8.83
N GLY A 131 -15.81 16.66 7.65
CA GLY A 131 -15.39 18.06 7.48
C GLY A 131 -13.88 18.31 7.57
N LEU A 132 -13.09 17.35 8.05
CA LEU A 132 -11.64 17.39 8.12
C LEU A 132 -11.01 16.92 6.80
N THR A 133 -9.86 17.49 6.44
CA THR A 133 -9.00 16.96 5.38
C THR A 133 -7.65 16.58 5.96
N LEU A 134 -7.23 15.35 5.69
CA LEU A 134 -5.91 14.82 6.00
C LEU A 134 -5.04 14.83 4.75
N SER A 135 -3.77 15.18 4.91
CA SER A 135 -2.73 14.79 3.95
C SER A 135 -2.28 13.36 4.24
N VAL A 136 -1.97 12.61 3.19
CA VAL A 136 -1.69 11.18 3.23
C VAL A 136 -0.47 10.90 2.36
N ASP A 137 0.46 10.09 2.87
CA ASP A 137 1.55 9.52 2.10
C ASP A 137 1.20 8.08 1.71
N GLY A 138 1.49 7.71 0.47
CA GLY A 138 1.40 6.36 -0.06
C GLY A 138 2.75 5.89 -0.60
N TRP A 139 3.06 4.60 -0.42
CA TRP A 139 4.26 4.00 -0.96
C TRP A 139 3.97 2.65 -1.61
N LEU A 140 4.60 2.38 -2.75
CA LEU A 140 4.55 1.10 -3.45
C LEU A 140 5.94 0.65 -3.86
N ALA A 141 6.34 -0.54 -3.42
CA ALA A 141 7.53 -1.25 -3.85
C ALA A 141 7.17 -2.36 -4.85
N VAL A 142 7.98 -2.52 -5.90
CA VAL A 142 7.83 -3.57 -6.91
C VAL A 142 9.17 -4.23 -7.19
N TRP A 143 9.24 -5.55 -7.03
CA TRP A 143 10.43 -6.37 -7.27
C TRP A 143 10.05 -7.74 -7.83
N ALA A 144 11.04 -8.57 -8.16
CA ALA A 144 10.79 -9.92 -8.68
C ALA A 144 11.90 -10.88 -8.22
N PRO A 145 11.81 -11.39 -6.97
CA PRO A 145 12.71 -12.41 -6.48
C PRO A 145 12.48 -13.69 -7.28
N ASP A 146 13.57 -14.35 -7.69
CA ASP A 146 13.54 -15.60 -8.46
C ASP A 146 12.61 -15.57 -9.69
N GLY A 147 12.44 -14.38 -10.29
CA GLY A 147 11.59 -14.19 -11.47
C GLY A 147 10.08 -14.13 -11.21
N THR A 148 9.60 -14.18 -9.96
CA THR A 148 8.18 -14.00 -9.63
C THR A 148 7.93 -12.58 -9.13
N PHE A 149 7.03 -11.84 -9.77
CA PHE A 149 6.78 -10.45 -9.38
C PHE A 149 6.03 -10.35 -8.04
N ARG A 150 6.48 -9.39 -7.24
CA ARG A 150 5.88 -9.03 -5.96
C ARG A 150 5.71 -7.53 -5.84
N LEU A 151 4.63 -7.15 -5.18
CA LEU A 151 4.34 -5.77 -4.82
C LEU A 151 4.03 -5.72 -3.34
N ALA A 152 4.48 -4.67 -2.67
CA ALA A 152 4.00 -4.34 -1.34
C ALA A 152 3.93 -2.83 -1.19
N GLY A 153 2.96 -2.36 -0.43
CA GLY A 153 2.72 -0.93 -0.31
C GLY A 153 1.66 -0.63 0.71
N GLY A 154 1.28 0.63 0.80
CA GLY A 154 0.33 1.11 1.80
C GLY A 154 0.25 2.62 1.79
N ALA A 155 -0.67 3.14 2.59
CA ALA A 155 -0.75 4.58 2.85
C ALA A 155 -1.00 4.84 4.33
N TYR A 156 -0.64 6.04 4.78
CA TYR A 156 -0.84 6.51 6.13
C TYR A 156 -1.06 8.04 6.16
N PRO A 157 -1.87 8.56 7.09
CA PRO A 157 -2.04 10.00 7.28
C PRO A 157 -0.77 10.66 7.81
N ILE A 158 -0.47 11.88 7.35
CA ILE A 158 0.70 12.64 7.77
C ILE A 158 0.38 13.93 8.53
N ALA A 159 -0.78 14.55 8.25
CA ALA A 159 -1.20 15.79 8.91
C ALA A 159 -2.69 16.05 8.68
N VAL A 160 -3.32 16.78 9.60
CA VAL A 160 -4.59 17.49 9.34
C VAL A 160 -4.24 18.79 8.61
N VAL A 161 -4.81 19.01 7.43
CA VAL A 161 -4.52 20.18 6.58
C VAL A 161 -5.70 21.12 6.39
N ASP A 162 -6.90 20.68 6.78
CA ASP A 162 -8.13 21.48 6.76
C ASP A 162 -9.09 20.94 7.82
N GLY A 163 -9.85 21.83 8.44
CA GLY A 163 -10.71 21.56 9.60
C GLY A 163 -10.16 22.15 10.90
N ASP A 164 -11.07 22.51 11.81
CA ASP A 164 -10.78 23.21 13.06
C ASP A 164 -11.48 22.59 14.28
N GLY A 165 -11.00 22.98 15.46
CA GLY A 165 -11.57 22.59 16.74
C GLY A 165 -11.00 21.29 17.33
N LYS A 166 -11.59 20.88 18.46
CA LYS A 166 -11.04 19.81 19.32
C LYS A 166 -10.84 18.47 18.61
N THR A 167 -11.68 18.16 17.63
CA THR A 167 -11.57 16.92 16.84
C THR A 167 -10.33 16.94 15.95
N ALA A 168 -10.02 18.08 15.33
CA ALA A 168 -8.83 18.25 14.50
C ALA A 168 -7.54 18.12 15.35
N ASP A 169 -7.51 18.78 16.51
CA ASP A 169 -6.39 18.72 17.45
C ASP A 169 -6.15 17.29 17.95
N ALA A 170 -7.22 16.62 18.42
CA ALA A 170 -7.14 15.26 18.92
C ALA A 170 -6.75 14.25 17.83
N LEU A 171 -7.15 14.48 16.58
CA LEU A 171 -6.73 13.67 15.44
C LEU A 171 -5.25 13.88 15.12
N ALA A 172 -4.79 15.14 15.06
CA ALA A 172 -3.39 15.47 14.83
C ALA A 172 -2.46 14.82 15.87
N ASP A 173 -2.87 14.84 17.14
CA ASP A 173 -2.15 14.18 18.24
C ASP A 173 -2.09 12.64 18.13
N CYS A 174 -2.91 12.01 17.28
CA CYS A 174 -2.83 10.58 17.02
C CYS A 174 -1.85 10.24 15.90
N LEU A 175 -1.40 11.23 15.13
CA LEU A 175 -0.57 10.99 13.95
C LEU A 175 0.91 10.96 14.34
N ASP A 176 1.57 9.86 14.01
CA ASP A 176 3.03 9.76 14.03
C ASP A 176 3.54 9.35 12.64
N PRO A 177 3.70 10.33 11.72
CA PRO A 177 4.06 10.05 10.33
C PRO A 177 5.40 9.32 10.20
N SER A 178 6.33 9.59 11.11
CA SER A 178 7.66 8.97 11.12
C SER A 178 7.57 7.49 11.50
N ALA A 179 6.83 7.18 12.58
CA ALA A 179 6.59 5.79 12.99
C ALA A 179 5.79 5.03 11.92
N PHE A 180 4.76 5.66 11.34
CA PHE A 180 3.93 5.02 10.30
C PHE A 180 4.74 4.66 9.06
N ARG A 181 5.61 5.58 8.60
CA ARG A 181 6.52 5.35 7.49
C ARG A 181 7.52 4.25 7.80
N GLY A 182 8.12 4.30 8.99
CA GLY A 182 9.09 3.30 9.44
C GLY A 182 8.50 1.90 9.42
N GLU A 183 7.35 1.73 10.08
CA GLU A 183 6.66 0.44 10.14
C GLU A 183 6.18 -0.02 8.75
N LEU A 184 5.67 0.87 7.88
CA LEU A 184 5.31 0.48 6.50
C LEU A 184 6.52 -0.08 5.73
N PHE A 185 7.69 0.55 5.87
CA PHE A 185 8.89 0.10 5.15
C PHE A 185 9.41 -1.22 5.73
N GLU A 186 9.28 -1.41 7.04
CA GLU A 186 9.55 -2.66 7.71
C GLU A 186 8.59 -3.78 7.28
N LEU A 187 7.31 -3.50 7.05
CA LEU A 187 6.35 -4.44 6.48
C LEU A 187 6.71 -4.80 5.03
N ILE A 188 7.03 -3.81 4.20
CA ILE A 188 7.45 -4.02 2.80
C ILE A 188 8.70 -4.92 2.74
N ARG A 189 9.70 -4.65 3.59
CA ARG A 189 10.94 -5.46 3.67
C ARG A 189 10.68 -6.89 4.13
N GLY A 190 9.64 -7.09 4.93
CA GLY A 190 9.22 -8.41 5.41
C GLY A 190 8.48 -9.26 4.39
N VAL A 191 8.13 -8.71 3.21
CA VAL A 191 7.55 -9.49 2.11
C VAL A 191 8.68 -10.22 1.36
N GLY A 192 9.01 -11.44 1.82
CA GLY A 192 10.18 -12.22 1.38
C GLY A 192 9.85 -13.70 1.19
#